data_AF-A0A2H5UXH3-F1
#
_entry.id   AF-A0A2H5UXH3-F1
#
_cell.length_a   1.000
_cell.length_b   1.000
_cell.length_c   1.000
_cell.angle_alpha   90.00
_cell.angle_beta   90.00
_cell.angle_gamma   90.00
#
_symmetry.space_group_name_H-M   'P 1'
#
loop_
_entity.id
_entity.type
_entity.pdbx_description
1 polymer ?
#
loop_
_entity_poly.entity_id
_entity_poly.type
_entity_poly.pdbx_seq_one_letter_code
_entity_poly.pdbx_strand_id
1 'polypeptide(L)'
;MRLVEYGVMLLLNSNIGRALAPLLTLLAVVLAVLALTLSLTLALSGFRVFRMLKPNSSGKDVSEKIDDPYTVLGVRDGATQSEIKAAYRELVKKYHPDRIPYDTPPAKRAEMEEMMKKINEAYKALTVSYSPQLSLQPYVEALAEVERDILETERLLSRPDAGGEALKTLHDAAVKLVKTLQKASLNGFQERHYYDTLSELLMADVINLDEFELLSGIRRRWSDSRRGVIPKNREIAVLARNFKNVFNGIAARYSAKV
;
A
#
# COMPACT_ATOMS: atom_id res chain seq x y z
N MET A 1 44.13 -12.66 -1.42
CA MET A 1 43.70 -13.75 -2.34
C MET A 1 44.77 -14.83 -2.51
N ARG A 2 46.04 -14.47 -2.80
CA ARG A 2 47.13 -15.46 -3.02
C ARG A 2 47.56 -16.32 -1.81
N LEU A 3 47.36 -15.88 -0.56
CA LEU A 3 47.71 -16.67 0.64
C LEU A 3 46.73 -17.82 0.95
N VAL A 4 45.45 -17.66 0.57
CA VAL A 4 44.41 -18.70 0.75
C VAL A 4 44.60 -19.82 -0.27
N GLU A 5 44.96 -19.47 -1.51
CA GLU A 5 45.22 -20.44 -2.59
C GLU A 5 46.44 -21.33 -2.29
N TYR A 6 47.51 -20.77 -1.72
CA TYR A 6 48.69 -21.54 -1.31
C TYR A 6 48.40 -22.51 -0.15
N GLY A 7 47.57 -22.09 0.82
CA GLY A 7 47.16 -22.95 1.94
C GLY A 7 46.32 -24.15 1.49
N VAL A 8 45.43 -23.96 0.51
CA VAL A 8 44.59 -25.02 -0.06
C VAL A 8 45.42 -26.02 -0.87
N MET A 9 46.42 -25.57 -1.64
CA MET A 9 47.32 -26.48 -2.37
C MET A 9 48.20 -27.34 -1.45
N LEU A 10 48.70 -26.79 -0.35
CA LEU A 10 49.51 -27.54 0.64
C LEU A 10 48.71 -28.62 1.35
N LEU A 11 47.43 -28.38 1.65
CA LEU A 11 46.52 -29.37 2.21
C LEU A 11 46.23 -30.50 1.22
N LEU A 12 45.93 -30.19 -0.04
CA LEU A 12 45.59 -31.18 -1.07
C LEU A 12 46.75 -32.11 -1.49
N ASN A 13 48.01 -31.70 -1.30
CA ASN A 13 49.18 -32.51 -1.63
C ASN A 13 49.74 -33.32 -0.44
N SER A 14 49.15 -33.17 0.76
CA SER A 14 49.51 -33.97 1.93
C SER A 14 48.80 -35.34 1.92
N ASN A 15 49.40 -36.36 2.53
CA ASN A 15 48.75 -37.68 2.70
C ASN A 15 47.41 -37.57 3.44
N ILE A 16 47.27 -36.58 4.33
CA ILE A 16 46.05 -36.28 5.08
C ILE A 16 44.98 -35.69 4.16
N GLY A 17 45.33 -34.76 3.26
CA GLY A 17 44.38 -34.18 2.30
C GLY A 17 43.83 -35.20 1.31
N ARG A 18 44.67 -36.15 0.85
CA ARG A 18 44.22 -37.25 -0.02
C ARG A 18 43.26 -38.20 0.71
N ALA A 19 43.47 -38.42 2.01
CA ALA A 19 42.57 -39.23 2.84
C ALA A 19 41.22 -38.53 3.13
N LEU A 20 41.20 -37.19 3.18
CA LEU A 20 40.00 -36.40 3.47
C LEU A 20 39.21 -35.96 2.22
N ALA A 21 39.82 -36.01 1.03
CA ALA A 21 39.16 -35.71 -0.24
C ALA A 21 37.82 -36.46 -0.47
N PRO A 22 37.71 -37.79 -0.22
CA PRO A 22 36.41 -38.48 -0.36
C PRO A 22 35.36 -38.01 0.66
N LEU A 23 35.77 -37.59 1.86
CA LEU A 23 34.86 -37.07 2.89
C LEU A 23 34.34 -35.66 2.54
N LEU A 24 35.22 -34.80 2.01
CA LEU A 24 34.85 -33.45 1.57
C LEU A 24 33.93 -33.47 0.35
N THR A 25 34.19 -34.39 -0.59
CA THR A 25 33.30 -34.59 -1.74
C THR A 25 31.94 -35.14 -1.31
N LEU A 26 31.90 -36.11 -0.38
CA LEU A 26 30.65 -36.62 0.21
C LEU A 26 29.87 -35.48 0.90
N LEU A 27 30.54 -34.65 1.69
CA LEU A 27 29.91 -33.51 2.38
C LEU A 27 29.32 -32.50 1.39
N ALA A 28 30.04 -32.17 0.32
CA ALA A 28 29.54 -31.27 -0.72
C ALA A 28 28.30 -31.83 -1.44
N VAL A 29 28.27 -33.14 -1.72
CA VAL A 29 27.10 -33.81 -2.31
C VAL A 29 25.91 -33.79 -1.35
N VAL A 30 26.11 -34.05 -0.06
CA VAL A 30 25.04 -33.98 0.95
C VAL A 30 24.45 -32.57 1.04
N LEU A 31 25.30 -31.54 1.08
CA LEU A 31 24.85 -30.14 1.10
C LEU A 31 24.05 -29.76 -0.16
N ALA A 32 24.47 -30.24 -1.33
CA ALA A 32 23.75 -30.00 -2.59
C ALA A 32 22.37 -30.68 -2.60
N VAL A 33 22.26 -31.91 -2.09
CA VAL A 33 20.99 -32.64 -1.97
C VAL A 33 20.05 -31.95 -0.96
N LEU A 34 20.59 -31.45 0.16
CA LEU A 34 19.81 -30.67 1.14
C LEU A 34 19.28 -29.36 0.54
N ALA A 35 20.08 -28.64 -0.26
CA ALA A 35 19.65 -27.42 -0.93
C ALA A 35 18.56 -27.68 -2.00
N LEU A 36 18.68 -28.78 -2.75
CA LEU A 36 17.69 -29.22 -3.74
C LEU A 36 16.37 -29.62 -3.08
N THR A 37 16.43 -30.38 -1.99
CA THR A 37 15.22 -30.78 -1.24
C THR A 37 14.55 -29.59 -0.57
N LEU A 38 15.30 -28.62 -0.04
CA LEU A 38 14.74 -27.38 0.51
C LEU A 38 14.08 -26.50 -0.57
N SER A 39 14.69 -26.39 -1.76
CA SER A 39 14.08 -25.68 -2.89
C SER A 39 12.80 -26.38 -3.36
N LEU A 40 12.79 -27.72 -3.40
CA LEU A 40 11.62 -28.51 -3.80
C LEU A 40 10.50 -28.43 -2.76
N THR A 41 10.80 -28.45 -1.46
CA THR A 41 9.79 -28.29 -0.40
C THR A 41 9.22 -26.87 -0.39
N LEU A 42 10.03 -25.84 -0.63
CA LEU A 42 9.54 -24.47 -0.78
C LEU A 42 8.72 -24.29 -2.06
N ALA A 43 9.10 -24.92 -3.17
CA ALA A 43 8.31 -24.91 -4.41
C ALA A 43 6.97 -25.64 -4.26
N LEU A 44 6.93 -26.76 -3.52
CA LEU A 44 5.69 -27.49 -3.22
C LEU A 44 4.83 -26.79 -2.17
N SER A 45 5.45 -26.10 -1.19
CA SER A 45 4.77 -25.28 -0.18
C SER A 45 4.20 -23.99 -0.77
N GLY A 46 4.91 -23.36 -1.71
CA GLY A 46 4.46 -22.18 -2.45
C GLY A 46 3.42 -22.47 -3.54
N PHE A 47 3.22 -23.74 -3.90
CA PHE A 47 2.23 -24.16 -4.90
C PHE A 47 0.94 -24.75 -4.27
N ARG A 48 0.93 -25.08 -2.97
CA ARG A 48 -0.21 -25.71 -2.29
C ARG A 48 -1.32 -24.77 -1.79
N VAL A 49 -1.24 -23.47 -2.10
CA VAL A 49 -2.37 -22.54 -1.91
C VAL A 49 -3.13 -22.27 -3.22
N PHE A 50 -2.59 -22.73 -4.36
CA PHE A 50 -3.18 -22.48 -5.66
C PHE A 50 -3.67 -23.81 -6.27
N ARG A 51 -4.99 -23.93 -6.45
CA ARG A 51 -5.72 -25.00 -7.19
C ARG A 51 -6.34 -26.11 -6.33
N MET A 52 -7.56 -25.88 -5.86
CA MET A 52 -8.75 -26.73 -6.15
C MET A 52 -9.89 -26.40 -5.18
N LEU A 53 -10.82 -25.54 -5.61
CA LEU A 53 -12.26 -25.70 -5.38
C LEU A 53 -12.97 -25.07 -6.59
N LYS A 54 -13.54 -25.92 -7.47
CA LYS A 54 -14.61 -25.48 -8.37
C LYS A 54 -15.88 -25.40 -7.53
N PRO A 55 -16.60 -24.27 -7.43
CA PRO A 55 -17.96 -24.31 -6.97
C PRO A 55 -18.89 -24.67 -8.14
N ASN A 56 -19.87 -25.51 -7.79
CA ASN A 56 -20.96 -25.96 -8.63
C ASN A 56 -21.96 -24.81 -8.81
N SER A 57 -22.08 -24.26 -10.01
CA SER A 57 -23.05 -23.20 -10.33
C SER A 57 -24.39 -23.81 -10.72
N SER A 58 -25.23 -24.13 -9.73
CA SER A 58 -26.68 -24.24 -9.95
C SER A 58 -27.24 -22.83 -10.10
N GLY A 59 -27.76 -22.53 -11.29
CA GLY A 59 -27.98 -21.19 -11.79
C GLY A 59 -28.96 -20.32 -11.02
N LYS A 60 -28.77 -19.00 -11.19
CA LYS A 60 -29.81 -17.97 -11.30
C LYS A 60 -29.21 -16.73 -11.98
N ASP A 61 -29.91 -16.33 -13.03
CA ASP A 61 -29.95 -15.07 -13.78
C ASP A 61 -28.69 -14.23 -14.06
N VAL A 62 -28.55 -13.94 -15.35
CA VAL A 62 -27.61 -13.01 -15.96
C VAL A 62 -28.11 -11.58 -15.74
N SER A 63 -27.44 -10.82 -14.87
CA SER A 63 -27.64 -9.37 -14.76
C SER A 63 -26.31 -8.71 -14.42
N GLU A 64 -25.73 -8.05 -15.44
CA GLU A 64 -24.67 -7.03 -15.39
C GLU A 64 -23.35 -7.43 -14.72
N LYS A 65 -22.26 -7.35 -15.48
CA LYS A 65 -20.93 -7.87 -15.15
C LYS A 65 -20.25 -7.02 -14.06
N ILE A 66 -20.74 -7.12 -12.83
CA ILE A 66 -19.96 -6.83 -11.63
C ILE A 66 -19.01 -8.02 -11.51
N ASP A 67 -17.73 -7.80 -11.81
CA ASP A 67 -16.70 -8.79 -11.52
C ASP A 67 -16.84 -9.14 -10.03
N ASP A 68 -17.10 -10.41 -9.72
CA ASP A 68 -17.32 -10.88 -8.35
C ASP A 68 -16.24 -10.32 -7.40
N PRO A 69 -16.59 -9.62 -6.30
CA PRO A 69 -15.62 -8.95 -5.44
C PRO A 69 -14.53 -9.88 -4.91
N TYR A 70 -14.85 -11.14 -4.63
CA TYR A 70 -13.88 -12.14 -4.18
C TYR A 70 -12.87 -12.46 -5.30
N THR A 71 -13.36 -12.65 -6.52
CA THR A 71 -12.55 -12.83 -7.72
C THR A 71 -11.66 -11.61 -8.02
N VAL A 72 -12.17 -10.38 -7.89
CA VAL A 72 -11.38 -9.15 -8.11
C VAL A 72 -10.22 -9.04 -7.13
N LEU A 73 -10.46 -9.37 -5.86
CA LEU A 73 -9.41 -9.37 -4.84
C LEU A 73 -8.53 -10.62 -4.88
N GLY A 74 -8.89 -11.64 -5.67
CA GLY A 74 -8.15 -12.90 -5.76
C GLY A 74 -8.22 -13.74 -4.48
N VAL A 75 -9.32 -13.63 -3.73
CA VAL A 75 -9.57 -14.39 -2.49
C VAL A 75 -10.72 -15.38 -2.69
N ARG A 76 -10.81 -16.39 -1.82
CA ARG A 76 -11.93 -17.34 -1.83
C ARG A 76 -13.22 -16.69 -1.32
N ASP A 77 -14.36 -17.20 -1.76
CA ASP A 77 -15.65 -16.88 -1.17
C ASP A 77 -15.62 -17.14 0.35
N GLY A 78 -16.14 -16.19 1.13
CA GLY A 78 -16.08 -16.26 2.59
C GLY A 78 -14.68 -16.11 3.19
N ALA A 79 -13.75 -15.46 2.48
CA ALA A 79 -12.49 -15.00 3.06
C ALA A 79 -12.73 -14.14 4.31
N THR A 80 -11.86 -14.31 5.29
CA THR A 80 -11.86 -13.51 6.52
C THR A 80 -11.49 -12.05 6.23
N GLN A 81 -11.88 -11.13 7.10
CA GLN A 81 -11.53 -9.72 6.97
C GLN A 81 -10.00 -9.49 6.90
N SER A 82 -9.21 -10.33 7.60
CA SER A 82 -7.74 -10.27 7.54
C SER A 82 -7.21 -10.66 6.15
N GLU A 83 -7.75 -11.72 5.55
CA GLU A 83 -7.39 -12.16 4.19
C GLU A 83 -7.77 -11.10 3.14
N ILE A 84 -8.97 -10.52 3.26
CA ILE A 84 -9.46 -9.44 2.39
C ILE A 84 -8.53 -8.21 2.46
N LYS A 85 -8.18 -7.77 3.68
CA LYS A 85 -7.25 -6.66 3.91
C LYS A 85 -5.85 -6.93 3.34
N ALA A 86 -5.32 -8.12 3.58
CA ALA A 86 -4.01 -8.51 3.06
C ALA A 86 -3.98 -8.50 1.52
N ALA A 87 -5.00 -9.08 0.87
CA ALA A 87 -5.12 -9.10 -0.58
C ALA A 87 -5.23 -7.69 -1.17
N TYR A 88 -6.08 -6.84 -0.59
CA TYR A 88 -6.21 -5.44 -0.98
C TYR A 88 -4.87 -4.70 -0.90
N ARG A 89 -4.12 -4.86 0.20
CA ARG A 89 -2.81 -4.21 0.36
C ARG A 89 -1.82 -4.59 -0.76
N GLU A 90 -1.77 -5.86 -1.14
CA GLU A 90 -0.87 -6.32 -2.21
C GLU A 90 -1.31 -5.81 -3.59
N LEU A 91 -2.62 -5.74 -3.84
CA LEU A 91 -3.17 -5.20 -5.07
C LEU A 91 -2.93 -3.69 -5.20
N VAL A 92 -3.13 -2.91 -4.12
CA VAL A 92 -2.79 -1.48 -4.10
C VAL A 92 -1.31 -1.29 -4.42
N LYS A 93 -0.41 -2.03 -3.75
CA LYS A 93 1.03 -1.95 -4.06
C LYS A 93 1.33 -2.18 -5.53
N LYS A 94 0.57 -3.02 -6.24
CA LYS A 94 0.79 -3.34 -7.64
C LYS A 94 0.19 -2.29 -8.59
N TYR A 95 -1.02 -1.81 -8.31
CA TYR A 95 -1.81 -0.99 -9.25
C TYR A 95 -1.85 0.50 -8.89
N HIS A 96 -1.23 0.93 -7.80
CA HIS A 96 -1.30 2.31 -7.36
C HIS A 96 -0.68 3.31 -8.37
N PRO A 97 -1.40 4.37 -8.82
CA PRO A 97 -0.93 5.30 -9.85
C PRO A 97 0.37 6.05 -9.54
N ASP A 98 0.71 6.21 -8.25
CA ASP A 98 1.96 6.87 -7.81
C ASP A 98 3.21 5.98 -7.99
N ARG A 99 3.03 4.67 -8.19
CA ARG A 99 4.12 3.74 -8.53
C ARG A 99 4.32 3.58 -10.03
N ILE A 100 3.52 4.29 -10.84
CA ILE A 100 3.61 4.25 -12.31
C ILE A 100 4.78 5.15 -12.74
N PRO A 101 5.85 4.59 -13.33
CA PRO A 101 6.94 5.37 -13.89
C PRO A 101 6.45 6.39 -14.92
N TYR A 102 7.17 7.52 -15.03
CA TYR A 102 6.79 8.62 -15.92
C TYR A 102 6.72 8.19 -17.40
N ASP A 103 7.57 7.26 -17.80
CA ASP A 103 7.68 6.67 -19.13
C ASP A 103 6.63 5.57 -19.42
N THR A 104 5.73 5.29 -18.48
CA THR A 104 4.67 4.30 -18.70
C THR A 104 3.70 4.79 -19.78
N PRO A 105 3.39 3.97 -20.80
CA PRO A 105 2.45 4.33 -21.86
C PRO A 105 1.08 4.76 -21.31
N PRO A 106 0.40 5.76 -21.91
CA PRO A 106 -0.90 6.24 -21.45
C PRO A 106 -1.96 5.12 -21.32
N ALA A 107 -1.97 4.17 -22.26
CA ALA A 107 -2.89 3.04 -22.22
C ALA A 107 -2.70 2.15 -20.97
N LYS A 108 -1.44 1.87 -20.61
CA LYS A 108 -1.10 1.08 -19.42
C LYS A 108 -1.43 1.83 -18.14
N ARG A 109 -1.27 3.16 -18.12
CA ARG A 109 -1.71 3.98 -16.99
C ARG A 109 -3.23 3.90 -16.81
N ALA A 110 -3.99 4.03 -17.88
CA ALA A 110 -5.45 3.93 -17.83
C ALA A 110 -5.92 2.56 -17.32
N GLU A 111 -5.30 1.47 -17.79
CA GLU A 111 -5.58 0.11 -17.32
C GLU A 111 -5.32 -0.04 -15.80
N MET A 112 -4.20 0.49 -15.30
CA MET A 112 -3.89 0.45 -13.87
C MET A 112 -4.88 1.29 -13.04
N GLU A 113 -5.31 2.45 -13.55
CA GLU A 113 -6.34 3.27 -12.90
C GLU A 113 -7.69 2.56 -12.85
N GLU A 114 -8.11 1.90 -13.93
CA GLU A 114 -9.35 1.11 -13.97
C GLU A 114 -9.28 -0.08 -13.01
N MET A 115 -8.16 -0.80 -12.98
CA MET A 115 -7.96 -1.90 -12.05
C MET A 115 -8.00 -1.43 -10.60
N MET A 116 -7.35 -0.31 -10.27
CA MET A 116 -7.39 0.27 -8.93
C MET A 116 -8.82 0.62 -8.51
N LYS A 117 -9.63 1.16 -9.43
CA LYS A 117 -11.04 1.43 -9.17
C LYS A 117 -11.81 0.15 -8.82
N LYS A 118 -11.65 -0.91 -9.62
CA LYS A 118 -12.30 -2.21 -9.34
C LYS A 118 -11.87 -2.80 -8.01
N ILE A 119 -10.59 -2.70 -7.65
CA ILE A 119 -10.05 -3.17 -6.37
C ILE A 119 -10.73 -2.44 -5.19
N ASN A 120 -10.91 -1.12 -5.28
CA ASN A 120 -11.59 -0.34 -4.25
C ASN A 120 -13.07 -0.74 -4.11
N GLU A 121 -13.78 -0.88 -5.23
CA GLU A 121 -15.19 -1.30 -5.25
C GLU A 121 -15.36 -2.69 -4.62
N ALA A 122 -14.49 -3.64 -4.99
CA ALA A 122 -14.51 -5.00 -4.43
C ALA A 122 -14.20 -5.00 -2.92
N TYR A 123 -13.20 -4.24 -2.47
CA TYR A 123 -12.88 -4.11 -1.06
C TYR A 123 -14.06 -3.52 -0.27
N LYS A 124 -14.67 -2.45 -0.78
CA LYS A 124 -15.84 -1.82 -0.16
C LYS A 124 -17.01 -2.78 0.00
N ALA A 125 -17.25 -3.65 -0.99
CA ALA A 125 -18.31 -4.65 -0.94
C ALA A 125 -18.07 -5.75 0.11
N LEU A 126 -16.81 -6.05 0.44
CA LEU A 126 -16.42 -7.18 1.28
C LEU A 126 -16.07 -6.81 2.72
N THR A 127 -15.80 -5.53 3.02
CA THR A 127 -15.50 -5.07 4.37
C THR A 127 -16.75 -4.68 5.15
N VAL A 128 -16.88 -5.20 6.38
CA VAL A 128 -17.99 -4.85 7.28
C VAL A 128 -17.47 -4.06 8.48
N SER A 129 -18.08 -2.88 8.69
CA SER A 129 -17.96 -1.95 9.82
C SER A 129 -16.56 -1.51 10.27
N TYR A 130 -16.34 -0.21 10.15
CA TYR A 130 -15.17 0.53 10.60
C TYR A 130 -15.31 0.93 12.08
N SER A 131 -14.36 0.57 12.94
CA SER A 131 -14.37 0.94 14.37
C SER A 131 -12.95 1.23 14.87
N PRO A 132 -12.48 2.47 14.73
CA PRO A 132 -11.11 2.81 15.09
C PRO A 132 -10.89 2.90 16.60
N GLN A 133 -9.76 2.37 17.09
CA GLN A 133 -9.26 2.58 18.46
C GLN A 133 -7.93 3.36 18.43
N LEU A 134 -7.99 4.69 18.35
CA LEU A 134 -6.83 5.58 18.43
C LEU A 134 -7.15 6.78 19.35
N SER A 135 -6.13 7.38 19.97
CA SER A 135 -6.22 8.68 20.65
C SER A 135 -5.27 9.66 19.97
N LEU A 136 -5.75 10.87 19.68
CA LEU A 136 -4.96 11.94 19.05
C LEU A 136 -4.59 13.07 20.02
N GLN A 137 -4.90 12.95 21.32
CA GLN A 137 -4.59 13.99 22.31
C GLN A 137 -3.13 14.47 22.31
N PRO A 138 -2.10 13.62 22.15
CA PRO A 138 -0.71 14.09 22.11
C PRO A 138 -0.37 14.94 20.87
N TYR A 139 -1.28 15.04 19.89
CA TYR A 139 -1.04 15.63 18.58
C TYR A 139 -1.94 16.84 18.27
N VAL A 140 -2.55 17.47 19.29
CA VAL A 140 -3.47 18.62 19.12
C VAL A 140 -2.81 19.78 18.36
N GLU A 141 -1.56 20.11 18.67
CA GLU A 141 -0.83 21.17 17.95
C GLU A 141 -0.66 20.84 16.47
N ALA A 142 -0.30 19.59 16.15
CA ALA A 142 -0.14 19.14 14.77
C ALA A 142 -1.49 19.18 14.00
N LEU A 143 -2.61 18.92 14.67
CA LEU A 143 -3.95 19.08 14.08
C LEU A 143 -4.31 20.55 13.86
N ALA A 144 -3.92 21.44 14.76
CA ALA A 144 -4.11 22.89 14.58
C ALA A 144 -3.32 23.44 13.37
N GLU A 145 -2.15 22.88 13.06
CA GLU A 145 -1.42 23.21 11.82
C GLU A 145 -2.20 22.81 10.57
N VAL A 146 -2.82 21.62 10.56
CA VAL A 146 -3.64 21.15 9.45
C VAL A 146 -4.84 22.08 9.26
N GLU A 147 -5.51 22.45 10.34
CA GLU A 147 -6.64 23.38 10.29
C GLU A 147 -6.24 24.76 9.73
N ARG A 148 -5.09 25.29 10.15
CA ARG A 148 -4.55 26.55 9.60
C ARG A 148 -4.32 26.48 8.09
N ASP A 149 -3.75 25.39 7.59
CA ASP A 149 -3.54 25.21 6.14
C ASP A 149 -4.86 25.05 5.36
N ILE A 150 -5.88 24.44 5.97
CA ILE A 150 -7.23 24.37 5.38
C ILE A 150 -7.82 25.76 5.22
N LEU A 151 -7.74 26.59 6.28
CA LEU A 151 -8.23 27.98 6.24
C LEU A 151 -7.44 28.83 5.24
N GLU A 152 -6.12 28.63 5.17
CA GLU A 152 -5.29 29.32 4.17
C GLU A 152 -5.66 28.92 2.75
N THR A 153 -5.98 27.65 2.51
CA THR A 153 -6.50 27.18 1.22
C THR A 153 -7.80 27.92 0.85
N GLU A 154 -8.75 28.01 1.78
CA GLU A 154 -10.01 28.75 1.58
C GLU A 154 -9.76 30.24 1.27
N ARG A 155 -8.81 30.86 1.98
CA ARG A 155 -8.39 32.26 1.74
C ARG A 155 -7.81 32.44 0.33
N LEU A 156 -6.91 31.55 -0.08
CA LEU A 156 -6.28 31.59 -1.41
C LEU A 156 -7.31 31.45 -2.53
N LEU A 157 -8.31 30.59 -2.36
CA LEU A 157 -9.35 30.37 -3.38
C LEU A 157 -10.24 31.59 -3.65
N SER A 158 -10.20 32.60 -2.77
CA SER A 158 -10.84 33.90 -3.02
C SER A 158 -10.13 34.73 -4.09
N ARG A 159 -8.87 34.40 -4.42
CA ARG A 159 -8.07 35.03 -5.47
C ARG A 159 -8.24 34.27 -6.80
N PRO A 160 -8.56 34.95 -7.93
CA PRO A 160 -8.81 34.28 -9.21
C PRO A 160 -7.67 33.41 -9.76
N ASP A 161 -6.43 33.75 -9.42
CA ASP A 161 -5.19 33.20 -9.98
C ASP A 161 -4.40 32.30 -9.02
N ALA A 162 -4.91 32.06 -7.81
CA ALA A 162 -4.20 31.33 -6.76
C ALA A 162 -4.46 29.81 -6.75
N GLY A 163 -5.03 29.22 -7.81
CA GLY A 163 -5.39 27.79 -7.84
C GLY A 163 -4.21 26.85 -7.58
N GLY A 164 -3.05 27.12 -8.19
CA GLY A 164 -1.84 26.32 -7.96
C GLY A 164 -1.32 26.41 -6.52
N GLU A 165 -1.36 27.61 -5.94
CA GLU A 165 -0.97 27.88 -4.55
C GLU A 165 -1.93 27.18 -3.57
N ALA A 166 -3.23 27.33 -3.79
CA ALA A 166 -4.28 26.70 -2.99
C ALA A 166 -4.18 25.16 -3.02
N LEU A 167 -3.96 24.57 -4.20
CA LEU A 167 -3.80 23.12 -4.31
C LEU A 167 -2.55 22.62 -3.58
N LYS A 168 -1.45 23.39 -3.63
CA LYS A 168 -0.24 23.08 -2.87
C LYS A 168 -0.50 23.09 -1.37
N THR A 169 -1.12 24.17 -0.87
CA THR A 169 -1.43 24.30 0.56
C THR A 169 -2.35 23.19 1.05
N LEU A 170 -3.37 22.84 0.26
CA LEU A 170 -4.26 21.71 0.56
C LEU A 170 -3.51 20.37 0.56
N HIS A 171 -2.58 20.18 -0.39
CA HIS A 171 -1.73 18.99 -0.43
C HIS A 171 -0.85 18.88 0.81
N ASP A 172 -0.21 19.98 1.21
CA ASP A 172 0.66 20.04 2.38
C ASP A 172 -0.14 19.74 3.67
N ALA A 173 -1.35 20.27 3.79
CA ALA A 173 -2.28 19.96 4.88
C ALA A 173 -2.61 18.46 4.96
N ALA A 174 -2.93 17.84 3.82
CA ALA A 174 -3.21 16.40 3.73
C ALA A 174 -1.99 15.55 4.09
N VAL A 175 -0.78 15.99 3.73
CA VAL A 175 0.47 15.32 4.11
C VAL A 175 0.72 15.42 5.62
N LYS A 176 0.52 16.60 6.20
CA LYS A 176 0.63 16.80 7.66
C LYS A 176 -0.33 15.89 8.42
N LEU A 177 -1.60 15.84 8.01
CA LEU A 177 -2.60 14.96 8.64
C LEU A 177 -2.16 13.48 8.59
N VAL A 178 -1.76 12.99 7.42
CA VAL A 178 -1.31 11.59 7.27
C VAL A 178 -0.09 11.29 8.14
N LYS A 179 0.88 12.21 8.21
CA LYS A 179 2.04 12.06 9.10
C LYS A 179 1.63 12.02 10.56
N THR A 180 0.70 12.87 10.98
CA THR A 180 0.17 12.87 12.36
C THR A 180 -0.49 11.54 12.71
N LEU A 181 -1.35 11.03 11.82
CA LEU A 181 -2.00 9.72 12.00
C LEU A 181 -1.00 8.57 12.04
N GLN A 182 0.02 8.61 11.18
CA GLN A 182 1.11 7.63 11.19
C GLN A 182 1.84 7.63 12.54
N LYS A 183 2.22 8.80 13.06
CA LYS A 183 2.88 8.91 14.36
C LYS A 183 2.01 8.40 15.50
N ALA A 184 0.71 8.68 15.46
CA ALA A 184 -0.22 8.28 16.50
C ALA A 184 -0.48 6.76 16.50
N SER A 185 -0.56 6.13 15.32
CA SER A 185 -1.03 4.76 15.19
C SER A 185 0.05 3.73 14.90
N LEU A 186 1.16 4.11 14.29
CA LEU A 186 2.17 3.19 13.80
C LEU A 186 3.46 3.44 14.61
N ASN A 187 3.86 2.45 15.42
CA ASN A 187 5.04 2.46 16.31
C ASN A 187 6.40 2.50 15.56
N GLY A 188 6.49 3.20 14.42
CA GLY A 188 7.70 3.27 13.63
C GLY A 188 7.70 4.38 12.59
N PHE A 189 8.66 5.30 12.72
CA PHE A 189 9.09 6.18 11.64
C PHE A 189 9.97 5.41 10.68
N GLN A 190 9.35 4.77 9.71
CA GLN A 190 10.04 4.52 8.44
C GLN A 190 9.49 5.50 7.42
N GLU A 191 10.37 6.30 6.85
CA GLU A 191 10.04 7.16 5.73
C GLU A 191 9.60 6.26 4.57
N ARG A 192 8.30 6.27 4.31
CA ARG A 192 7.62 5.41 3.34
C ARG A 192 6.99 6.29 2.26
N HIS A 193 6.75 5.73 1.08
CA HIS A 193 5.95 6.41 0.08
C HIS A 193 4.57 6.77 0.68
N TYR A 194 4.03 7.93 0.31
CA TYR A 194 2.76 8.45 0.86
C TYR A 194 1.62 7.42 0.85
N TYR A 195 1.56 6.63 -0.21
CA TYR A 195 0.55 5.58 -0.40
C TYR A 195 0.74 4.34 0.44
N ASP A 196 1.99 3.98 0.74
CA ASP A 196 2.26 2.87 1.65
C ASP A 196 1.76 3.25 3.05
N THR A 197 2.00 4.51 3.47
CA THR A 197 1.45 5.05 4.72
C THR A 197 -0.07 5.03 4.73
N LEU A 198 -0.73 5.53 3.68
CA LEU A 198 -2.20 5.50 3.59
C LEU A 198 -2.76 4.08 3.64
N SER A 199 -2.11 3.14 2.96
CA SER A 199 -2.53 1.73 2.95
C SER A 199 -2.41 1.13 4.36
N GLU A 200 -1.32 1.42 5.06
CA GLU A 200 -1.13 0.96 6.44
C GLU A 200 -2.15 1.56 7.41
N LEU A 201 -2.45 2.86 7.28
CA LEU A 201 -3.49 3.51 8.06
C LEU A 201 -4.86 2.89 7.80
N LEU A 202 -5.18 2.53 6.55
CA LEU A 202 -6.40 1.81 6.21
C LEU A 202 -6.42 0.39 6.80
N MET A 203 -5.30 -0.34 6.73
CA MET A 203 -5.21 -1.69 7.29
C MET A 203 -5.35 -1.71 8.81
N ALA A 204 -4.77 -0.70 9.48
CA ALA A 204 -4.85 -0.48 10.92
C ALA A 204 -6.19 0.15 11.37
N ASP A 205 -7.16 0.27 10.47
CA ASP A 205 -8.47 0.90 10.71
C ASP A 205 -8.37 2.34 11.24
N VAL A 206 -7.29 3.06 10.96
CA VAL A 206 -7.11 4.47 11.37
C VAL A 206 -7.90 5.41 10.48
N ILE A 207 -8.02 5.06 9.20
CA ILE A 207 -8.84 5.74 8.21
C ILE A 207 -9.73 4.71 7.50
N ASN A 208 -10.87 5.15 6.99
CA ASN A 208 -11.71 4.31 6.13
C ASN A 208 -11.35 4.46 4.65
N LEU A 209 -12.00 3.67 3.77
CA LEU A 209 -11.72 3.70 2.33
C LEU A 209 -12.03 5.06 1.70
N ASP A 210 -13.15 5.70 2.07
CA ASP A 210 -13.54 6.99 1.50
C ASP A 210 -12.52 8.09 1.87
N GLU A 211 -11.99 8.05 3.10
CA GLU A 211 -10.90 8.93 3.56
C GLU A 211 -9.58 8.65 2.82
N PHE A 212 -9.25 7.37 2.61
CA PHE A 212 -8.12 6.95 1.78
C PHE A 212 -8.24 7.51 0.35
N GLU A 213 -9.40 7.37 -0.29
CA GLU A 213 -9.66 7.84 -1.66
C GLU A 213 -9.56 9.36 -1.77
N LEU A 214 -10.03 10.09 -0.75
CA LEU A 214 -9.90 11.54 -0.73
C LEU A 214 -8.43 11.98 -0.61
N LEU A 215 -7.69 11.43 0.35
CA LEU A 215 -6.30 11.78 0.63
C LEU A 215 -5.38 11.44 -0.56
N SER A 216 -5.58 10.26 -1.15
CA SER A 216 -4.93 9.86 -2.39
C SER A 216 -5.28 10.79 -3.56
N GLY A 217 -6.56 11.14 -3.69
CA GLY A 217 -7.06 12.05 -4.72
C GLY A 217 -6.46 13.45 -4.64
N ILE A 218 -6.16 13.96 -3.44
CA ILE A 218 -5.44 15.23 -3.24
C ILE A 218 -4.00 15.10 -3.73
N ARG A 219 -3.29 14.05 -3.30
CA ARG A 219 -1.91 13.76 -3.73
C ARG A 219 -1.79 13.63 -5.25
N ARG A 220 -2.73 12.91 -5.87
CA ARG A 220 -2.78 12.71 -7.33
C ARG A 220 -2.93 14.05 -8.05
N ARG A 221 -3.90 14.89 -7.66
CA ARG A 221 -4.11 16.21 -8.28
C ARG A 221 -2.88 17.10 -8.17
N TRP A 222 -2.18 17.09 -7.03
CA TRP A 222 -0.90 17.78 -6.89
C TRP A 222 0.20 17.21 -7.81
N SER A 223 0.25 15.89 -7.98
CA SER A 223 1.18 15.27 -8.92
C SER A 223 0.89 15.69 -10.37
N ASP A 224 -0.38 15.74 -10.76
CA ASP A 224 -0.82 16.14 -12.10
C ASP A 224 -0.63 17.65 -12.35
N SER A 225 -0.77 18.51 -11.33
CA SER A 225 -0.48 19.94 -11.46
C SER A 225 0.99 20.22 -11.73
N ARG A 226 1.90 19.42 -11.19
CA ARG A 226 3.34 19.48 -11.54
C ARG A 226 3.62 19.07 -12.99
N ARG A 227 2.66 18.47 -13.68
CA ARG A 227 2.70 18.14 -15.11
C ARG A 227 1.92 19.15 -15.98
N GLY A 228 1.50 20.28 -15.40
CA GLY A 228 0.78 21.35 -16.09
C GLY A 228 -0.75 21.27 -16.03
N VAL A 229 -1.32 20.28 -15.35
CA VAL A 229 -2.78 20.14 -15.21
C VAL A 229 -3.25 20.80 -13.91
N ILE A 230 -3.49 22.11 -13.94
CA ILE A 230 -3.97 22.85 -12.76
C ILE A 230 -5.51 22.83 -12.74
N PRO A 231 -6.15 22.26 -11.71
CA PRO A 231 -7.61 22.29 -11.57
C PRO A 231 -8.14 23.71 -11.38
N LYS A 232 -9.41 23.93 -11.74
CA LYS A 232 -10.05 25.24 -11.52
C LYS A 232 -10.27 25.49 -10.02
N ASN A 233 -10.27 26.76 -9.59
CA ASN A 233 -10.52 27.12 -8.18
C ASN A 233 -11.79 26.46 -7.61
N ARG A 234 -12.88 26.38 -8.39
CA ARG A 234 -14.12 25.70 -7.99
C ARG A 234 -13.91 24.22 -7.63
N GLU A 235 -13.04 23.51 -8.35
CA GLU A 235 -12.76 22.09 -8.13
C GLU A 235 -11.90 21.92 -6.88
N ILE A 236 -10.94 22.82 -6.67
CA ILE A 236 -10.11 22.85 -5.47
C ILE A 236 -10.97 23.20 -4.24
N ALA A 237 -11.95 24.10 -4.37
CA ALA A 237 -12.87 24.45 -3.28
C ALA A 237 -13.73 23.26 -2.83
N VAL A 238 -14.23 22.46 -3.78
CA VAL A 238 -14.94 21.20 -3.46
C VAL A 238 -14.00 20.23 -2.74
N LEU A 239 -12.76 20.10 -3.22
CA LEU A 239 -11.76 19.23 -2.60
C LEU A 239 -11.40 19.67 -1.18
N ALA A 240 -11.21 20.97 -0.96
CA ALA A 240 -10.90 21.57 0.34
C ALA A 240 -12.05 21.36 1.33
N ARG A 241 -13.31 21.53 0.89
CA ARG A 241 -14.50 21.26 1.71
C ARG A 241 -14.58 19.80 2.13
N ASN A 242 -14.38 18.88 1.18
CA ASN A 242 -14.39 17.44 1.48
C ASN A 242 -13.26 17.07 2.45
N PHE A 243 -12.08 17.66 2.27
CA PHE A 243 -10.94 17.44 3.15
C PHE A 243 -11.20 17.97 4.56
N LYS A 244 -11.80 19.15 4.69
CA LYS A 244 -12.24 19.70 5.99
C LYS A 244 -13.22 18.78 6.70
N ASN A 245 -14.19 18.21 5.99
CA ASN A 245 -15.13 17.25 6.56
C ASN A 245 -14.43 15.99 7.06
N VAL A 246 -13.49 15.44 6.28
CA VAL A 246 -12.68 14.29 6.69
C VAL A 246 -11.80 14.61 7.90
N PHE A 247 -11.12 15.77 7.89
CA PHE A 247 -10.32 16.25 9.01
C PHE A 247 -11.15 16.35 10.30
N ASN A 248 -12.32 16.99 10.23
CA ASN A 248 -13.22 17.12 11.37
C ASN A 248 -13.73 15.77 11.86
N GLY A 249 -14.09 14.87 10.94
CA GLY A 249 -14.51 13.51 11.27
C GLY A 249 -13.43 12.73 12.00
N ILE A 250 -12.20 12.78 11.52
CA ILE A 250 -11.03 12.17 12.17
C ILE A 250 -10.79 12.80 13.54
N ALA A 251 -10.73 14.12 13.64
CA ALA A 251 -10.50 14.83 14.89
C ALA A 251 -11.57 14.49 15.94
N ALA A 252 -12.85 14.46 15.55
CA ALA A 252 -13.96 14.10 16.42
C ALA A 252 -13.87 12.65 16.94
N ARG A 253 -13.56 11.68 16.06
CA ARG A 253 -13.42 10.26 16.44
C ARG A 253 -12.36 10.03 17.51
N TYR A 254 -11.31 10.86 17.52
CA TYR A 254 -10.12 10.64 18.33
C TYR A 254 -9.92 11.64 19.48
N SER A 255 -10.81 12.62 19.61
CA SER A 255 -10.87 13.54 20.75
C SER A 255 -11.85 13.08 21.83
N ALA A 256 -12.85 12.24 21.49
CA ALA A 256 -13.94 11.84 22.38
C ALA A 256 -13.67 10.62 23.28
N LYS A 257 -12.48 10.00 23.19
CA LYS A 257 -12.08 8.87 24.05
C LYS A 257 -11.19 9.38 25.18
N VAL A 258 -11.82 9.74 26.31
CA VAL A 258 -11.21 9.89 27.64
C VAL A 258 -11.85 8.85 28.56
#